data_AF-A0A9Q3YLE6-F1
#
_entry.id   AF-A0A9Q3YLE6-F1
#
_cell.length_a   1.000
_cell.length_b   1.000
_cell.length_c   1.000
_cell.angle_alpha   90.00
_cell.angle_beta   90.00
_cell.angle_gamma   90.00
#
_symmetry.space_group_name_H-M   'P 1'
#
loop_
_entity.id
_entity.type
_entity.pdbx_description
1 polymer ?
#
loop_
_entity_poly.entity_id
_entity_poly.type
_entity_poly.pdbx_seq_one_letter_code
_entity_poly.pdbx_strand_id
1 'polypeptide(L)'
;MIILITDVTDAEVPYQSIDIVTFKVVDGTPSIEEVTQLLNRELDNLMSLLYSPKTKQGQLMTAGRICVKGEHFNAVEHAQLHH
;
A
#
# COMPACT_ATOMS: atom_id res chain seq x y z
N MET A 1 -10.28 -3.55 -7.97
CA MET A 1 -9.51 -2.52 -7.24
C MET A 1 -8.05 -2.83 -7.40
N ILE A 2 -7.28 -1.85 -7.87
CA ILE A 2 -5.83 -1.95 -8.02
C ILE A 2 -5.17 -0.75 -7.34
N ILE A 3 -4.24 -1.04 -6.42
CA ILE A 3 -3.34 -0.08 -5.79
C ILE A 3 -2.00 -0.14 -6.53
N LEU A 4 -1.49 0.98 -6.99
CA LEU A 4 -0.18 1.11 -7.63
C LEU A 4 0.77 1.90 -6.72
N ILE A 5 1.94 1.33 -6.43
CA ILE A 5 3.01 2.03 -5.72
C ILE A 5 3.67 3.02 -6.69
N THR A 6 3.55 4.30 -6.37
CA THR A 6 4.05 5.40 -7.21
C THR A 6 5.40 5.94 -6.74
N ASP A 7 5.72 5.76 -5.46
CA ASP A 7 6.99 6.21 -4.89
C ASP A 7 7.31 5.48 -3.59
N VAL A 8 8.61 5.34 -3.29
CA VAL A 8 9.14 4.75 -2.05
C VAL A 8 10.30 5.61 -1.59
N THR A 9 10.20 6.16 -0.39
CA THR A 9 11.23 7.01 0.22
C THR A 9 11.67 6.41 1.55
N ASP A 10 12.98 6.36 1.80
CA ASP A 10 13.55 5.94 3.08
C ASP A 10 13.29 7.06 4.12
N ALA A 11 12.56 6.75 5.18
CA ALA A 11 12.50 7.63 6.35
C ALA A 11 13.82 7.44 7.08
N GLU A 12 14.75 8.39 6.96
CA GLU A 12 16.10 8.37 7.54
C GLU A 12 16.10 8.17 9.07
N VAL A 13 15.84 6.94 9.52
CA VAL A 13 15.70 6.57 10.93
C VAL A 13 16.94 5.78 11.32
N PRO A 14 17.74 6.25 12.32
CA PRO A 14 19.10 5.76 12.56
C PRO A 14 19.25 4.26 12.93
N TYR A 15 18.15 3.57 13.27
CA TYR A 15 18.17 2.20 13.78
C TYR A 15 17.10 1.28 13.18
N GLN A 16 16.35 1.76 12.20
CA GLN A 16 15.25 1.00 11.60
C GLN A 16 15.07 1.41 10.15
N SER A 17 15.06 0.45 9.23
CA SER A 17 14.65 0.71 7.86
C SER A 17 13.15 0.90 7.84
N ILE A 18 12.70 2.13 7.60
CA ILE A 18 11.29 2.47 7.45
C ILE A 18 11.11 3.08 6.06
N ASP A 19 10.20 2.50 5.29
CA ASP A 19 9.82 3.06 4.00
C ASP A 19 8.52 3.84 4.12
N ILE A 20 8.52 5.06 3.58
CA ILE A 20 7.31 5.83 3.29
C ILE A 20 6.93 5.55 1.84
N VAL A 21 5.81 4.86 1.66
CA VAL A 21 5.34 4.37 0.38
C VAL A 21 4.14 5.19 -0.05
N THR A 22 4.24 5.86 -1.21
CA THR A 22 3.12 6.61 -1.80
C THR A 22 2.45 5.77 -2.86
N PHE A 23 1.12 5.65 -2.79
CA PHE A 23 0.34 4.84 -3.72
C PHE A 23 -0.85 5.59 -4.32
N LYS A 24 -1.36 5.05 -5.42
CA LYS A 24 -2.58 5.52 -6.09
C LYS A 24 -3.50 4.35 -6.40
N VAL A 25 -4.79 4.52 -6.16
CA VAL A 25 -5.82 3.60 -6.66
C VAL A 25 -6.08 3.94 -8.12
N VAL A 26 -5.72 3.02 -9.02
CA VAL A 26 -5.86 3.21 -10.48
C VAL A 26 -7.13 2.58 -11.04
N ASP A 27 -7.74 1.66 -10.28
CA ASP A 27 -9.01 1.02 -10.62
C ASP A 27 -9.93 0.90 -9.39
N GLY A 28 -11.20 1.26 -9.53
CA GLY A 28 -12.21 1.28 -8.46
C GLY A 28 -12.34 2.59 -7.68
N THR A 29 -13.27 2.62 -6.73
CA THR A 29 -13.53 3.75 -5.79
C THR A 29 -13.66 3.22 -4.36
N PRO A 30 -12.57 2.67 -3.79
CA PRO A 30 -12.63 2.03 -2.49
C PRO A 30 -12.71 3.03 -1.36
N SER A 31 -13.31 2.59 -0.27
CA SER A 31 -13.22 3.17 1.06
C SER A 31 -11.82 2.97 1.68
N ILE A 32 -11.53 3.71 2.75
CA ILE A 32 -10.29 3.51 3.51
C ILE A 32 -10.22 2.09 4.11
N GLU A 33 -11.35 1.52 4.50
CA GLU A 33 -11.41 0.17 5.07
C GLU A 33 -11.01 -0.89 4.05
N GLU A 34 -11.54 -0.83 2.82
CA GLU A 34 -11.17 -1.75 1.74
C GLU A 34 -9.69 -1.65 1.37
N VAL A 35 -9.14 -0.42 1.32
CA VAL A 35 -7.71 -0.19 1.10
C VAL A 35 -6.87 -0.80 2.24
N THR A 36 -7.29 -0.59 3.48
CA THR A 36 -6.61 -1.12 4.68
C THR A 36 -6.61 -2.64 4.68
N GLN A 37 -7.74 -3.27 4.34
CA GLN A 37 -7.87 -4.72 4.28
C GLN A 37 -6.98 -5.33 3.20
N LEU A 38 -6.91 -4.72 2.00
CA LEU A 38 -6.01 -5.21 0.95
C LEU A 38 -4.55 -5.08 1.40
N LEU A 39 -4.14 -3.91 1.87
CA LEU A 39 -2.74 -3.67 2.24
C LEU A 39 -2.28 -4.53 3.44
N ASN A 40 -3.14 -4.76 4.44
CA ASN A 40 -2.81 -5.67 5.55
C ASN A 40 -2.69 -7.14 5.13
N ARG A 41 -3.26 -7.53 3.99
CA ARG A 41 -3.12 -8.89 3.45
C ARG A 41 -1.84 -9.06 2.65
N GLU A 42 -1.43 -8.00 1.95
CA GLU A 42 -0.25 -8.01 1.09
C GLU A 42 1.03 -7.65 1.85
N LEU A 43 0.92 -6.89 2.94
CA LEU A 43 2.04 -6.36 3.71
C LEU A 43 1.96 -6.79 5.18
N ASP A 44 2.92 -7.62 5.61
CA ASP A 44 2.98 -8.13 6.98
C ASP A 44 3.33 -7.06 8.05
N ASN A 45 3.93 -5.94 7.64
CA ASN A 45 4.48 -4.93 8.55
C ASN A 45 3.98 -3.50 8.28
N LEU A 46 2.69 -3.36 7.98
CA LEU A 46 2.04 -2.06 7.82
C LEU A 46 1.96 -1.33 9.18
N MET A 47 2.64 -0.18 9.29
CA MET A 47 2.68 0.60 10.53
C MET A 47 1.62 1.70 10.57
N SER A 48 1.40 2.37 9.44
CA SER A 48 0.43 3.45 9.32
C SER A 48 -0.09 3.52 7.89
N LEU A 49 -1.31 4.06 7.75
CA LEU A 49 -1.98 4.23 6.48
C LEU A 49 -2.80 5.51 6.47
N LEU A 50 -2.56 6.33 5.46
CA LEU A 50 -3.36 7.49 5.10
C LEU A 50 -3.91 7.27 3.70
N TYR A 51 -5.19 7.54 3.51
CA TYR A 51 -5.82 7.43 2.20
C TYR A 51 -6.91 8.49 2.03
N SER A 52 -6.92 9.12 0.86
CA SER A 52 -7.94 10.08 0.45
C SER A 52 -8.77 9.51 -0.71
N PRO A 53 -10.04 9.15 -0.47
CA PRO A 53 -10.95 8.71 -1.53
C PRO A 53 -11.15 9.76 -2.64
N LYS A 54 -11.04 11.05 -2.29
CA LYS A 54 -11.21 12.16 -3.23
C LYS A 54 -10.09 12.20 -4.27
N THR A 55 -8.83 12.01 -3.86
CA THR A 55 -7.68 12.04 -4.77
C THR A 55 -7.27 10.64 -5.24
N LYS A 56 -7.87 9.59 -4.66
CA LYS A 56 -7.49 8.18 -4.87
C LYS A 56 -6.01 7.93 -4.59
N GLN A 57 -5.44 8.68 -3.65
CA GLN A 57 -4.03 8.59 -3.28
C GLN A 57 -3.91 8.36 -1.79
N GLY A 58 -2.83 7.71 -1.41
CA GLY A 58 -2.51 7.47 -0.02
C GLY A 58 -1.03 7.30 0.20
N GLN A 59 -0.68 7.22 1.46
CA GLN A 59 0.66 6.92 1.93
C GLN A 59 0.56 5.85 3.00
N LEU A 60 1.54 4.97 3.03
CA LEU A 60 1.70 3.97 4.07
C LEU A 60 3.15 3.93 4.55
N MET A 61 3.35 3.47 5.78
CA MET A 61 4.67 3.23 6.34
C MET A 61 4.86 1.74 6.57
N THR A 62 6.01 1.20 6.18
CA THR A 62 6.36 -0.20 6.38
C THR A 62 7.71 -0.35 7.03
N ALA A 63 7.84 -1.32 7.93
CA ALA A 63 9.15 -1.73 8.42
C ALA A 63 9.82 -2.63 7.38
N GLY A 64 11.00 -2.24 6.93
CA GLY A 64 11.76 -2.91 5.88
C GLY A 64 11.35 -2.47 4.47
N ARG A 65 12.28 -2.68 3.53
CA ARG A 65 12.13 -2.33 2.11
C ARG A 65 11.30 -3.37 1.37
N ILE A 66 10.02 -3.39 1.68
CA ILE A 66 9.09 -4.43 1.19
C ILE A 66 8.31 -4.03 -0.05
N CYS A 67 8.26 -2.73 -0.38
CA CYS A 67 7.57 -2.22 -1.56
C CYS A 67 8.56 -1.66 -2.58
N VAL A 68 8.25 -1.78 -3.87
CA VAL A 68 9.01 -1.13 -4.94
C VAL A 68 8.12 -0.26 -5.83
N LYS A 69 8.69 0.82 -6.36
CA LYS A 69 7.97 1.68 -7.31
C LYS A 69 7.54 0.91 -8.55
N GLY A 70 6.27 1.01 -8.91
CA GLY A 70 5.65 0.28 -10.02
C GLY A 70 4.99 -1.04 -9.63
N GLU A 71 5.20 -1.51 -8.39
CA GLU A 71 4.46 -2.64 -7.83
C GLU A 71 2.97 -2.32 -7.69
N HIS A 72 2.13 -3.35 -7.76
CA HIS A 72 0.69 -3.19 -7.60
C HIS A 72 0.08 -4.32 -6.78
N PHE A 73 -1.02 -3.99 -6.10
CA PHE A 73 -1.83 -4.93 -5.34
C PHE A 73 -3.24 -4.95 -5.92
N ASN A 74 -3.74 -6.15 -6.21
CA ASN A 74 -5.02 -6.34 -6.87
C ASN A 74 -5.95 -7.21 -6.03
N ALA A 75 -7.11 -6.66 -5.67
CA ALA A 75 -8.10 -7.36 -4.85
C ALA A 75 -8.71 -8.60 -5.54
N VAL A 76 -8.72 -8.66 -6.87
CA VAL A 76 -9.33 -9.76 -7.65
C VAL A 76 -8.36 -10.92 -7.86
N GLU A 77 -7.10 -10.63 -8.19
CA GLU A 77 -6.07 -11.66 -8.37
C GLU A 77 -5.84 -12.46 -7.09
N HIS A 78 -5.85 -11.77 -5.94
CA HIS A 78 -5.67 -12.42 -4.65
C HIS A 78 -6.86 -13.32 -4.26
N ALA A 79 -8.10 -12.94 -4.62
CA ALA A 79 -9.27 -13.78 -4.36
C ALA A 79 -9.20 -15.13 -5.11
N GLN A 80 -8.46 -15.22 -6.21
CA GLN A 80 -8.31 -16.46 -7.00
C GLN A 80 -7.19 -17.37 -6.50
N LEU A 81 -6.23 -16.87 -5.71
CA LEU A 81 -5.11 -17.66 -5.18
C LEU A 81 -5.45 -18.39 -3.87
N HIS A 82 -6.52 -17.97 -3.19
CA HIS A 82 -6.95 -18.54 -1.90
C HIS A 82 -8.26 -19.36 -1.98
N HIS A 83 -8.66 -19.78 -3.19
CA HIS A 83 -9.81 -20.66 -3.44
C HIS A 83 -9.43 -21.96 -4.13
#